data_AF-A0A7J8HT86-F1
#
_entry.id   AF-A0A7J8HT86-F1
#
_cell.length_a   1.000
_cell.length_b   1.000
_cell.length_c   1.000
_cell.angle_alpha   90.00
_cell.angle_beta   90.00
_cell.angle_gamma   90.00
#
_symmetry.space_group_name_H-M   'P 1'
#
loop_
_entity.id
_entity.type
_entity.pdbx_description
1 polymer ?
#
loop_
_entity_poly.entity_id
_entity_poly.type
_entity_poly.pdbx_seq_one_letter_code
_entity_poly.pdbx_strand_id
1 'polypeptide(L)'
;MEDQRSVILHLISQLKLGMDLTKVVLPTFILEKRSLLEMYADFMAHPDLLLAITAGATPEERVICFVEYYLTAFHEGRKGALAKKPYNPMAAQVFYPGG
;
A
#
# COMPACT_ATOMS: atom_id res chain seq x y z
N MET A 1 0.30 -10.40 -22.83
CA MET A 1 0.30 -8.93 -22.65
C MET A 1 -0.82 -8.27 -23.46
N GLU A 2 -1.07 -8.70 -24.70
CA GLU A 2 -2.13 -8.13 -25.54
C GLU A 2 -3.55 -8.38 -25.00
N ASP A 3 -3.81 -9.58 -24.47
CA ASP A 3 -5.09 -9.91 -23.81
C ASP A 3 -5.30 -9.13 -22.49
N GLN A 4 -4.23 -8.84 -21.75
CA GLN A 4 -4.33 -8.02 -20.54
C GLN A 4 -4.63 -6.56 -20.89
N ARG A 5 -4.06 -6.07 -21.99
CA ARG A 5 -4.30 -4.72 -22.50
C ARG A 5 -5.75 -4.54 -22.95
N SER A 6 -6.32 -5.51 -23.66
CA SER A 6 -7.72 -5.46 -24.09
C SER A 6 -8.69 -5.48 -22.89
N VAL A 7 -8.41 -6.29 -21.86
CA VAL A 7 -9.19 -6.30 -20.61
C VAL A 7 -9.10 -4.97 -19.88
N ILE A 8 -7.92 -4.36 -19.76
CA ILE A 8 -7.76 -3.03 -19.13
C ILE A 8 -8.56 -1.96 -19.89
N LEU A 9 -8.47 -1.95 -21.21
CA LEU A 9 -9.21 -0.99 -22.05
C LEU A 9 -10.73 -1.17 -21.92
N HIS A 10 -11.20 -2.43 -21.88
CA HIS A 10 -12.60 -2.73 -21.63
C HIS A 10 -13.06 -2.20 -20.27
N LEU A 11 -12.28 -2.41 -19.20
CA LEU A 11 -12.59 -1.85 -17.87
C LEU A 11 -12.67 -0.33 -17.86
N ILE A 12 -11.68 0.36 -18.44
CA ILE A 12 -11.66 1.83 -18.52
C ILE A 12 -12.90 2.35 -19.24
N SER A 13 -13.37 1.65 -20.29
CA SER A 13 -14.59 2.05 -21.01
C SER A 13 -15.87 1.98 -20.17
N GLN A 14 -15.89 1.20 -19.09
CA GLN A 14 -17.01 1.13 -18.14
C GLN A 14 -16.94 2.23 -17.06
N LEU A 15 -15.79 2.92 -16.92
CA LEU A 15 -15.62 3.93 -15.88
C LEU A 15 -16.22 5.28 -16.32
N LYS A 16 -17.00 5.90 -15.45
CA LYS A 16 -17.42 7.29 -15.58
C LYS A 16 -16.54 8.19 -14.71
N LEU A 17 -16.34 9.43 -15.15
CA LEU A 17 -15.61 10.42 -14.35
C LEU A 17 -16.31 10.59 -12.98
N GLY A 18 -15.53 10.52 -11.90
CA GLY A 18 -16.05 10.60 -10.52
C GLY A 18 -16.52 9.27 -9.91
N MET A 19 -16.37 8.16 -10.62
CA MET A 19 -16.75 6.84 -10.10
C MET A 19 -15.74 6.30 -9.08
N ASP A 20 -16.25 5.73 -7.99
CA ASP A 20 -15.46 5.07 -6.95
C ASP A 20 -14.99 3.69 -7.41
N LEU A 21 -13.67 3.52 -7.54
CA LEU A 21 -13.03 2.27 -8.00
C LEU A 21 -13.16 1.11 -7.00
N THR A 22 -13.58 1.35 -5.76
CA THR A 22 -13.84 0.26 -4.81
C THR A 22 -15.08 -0.55 -5.17
N LYS A 23 -15.98 0.01 -5.99
CA LYS A 23 -17.22 -0.64 -6.46
C LYS A 23 -17.03 -1.42 -7.76
N VAL A 24 -15.82 -1.41 -8.33
CA VAL A 24 -15.48 -2.11 -9.58
C VAL A 24 -14.63 -3.33 -9.25
N VAL A 25 -15.03 -4.49 -9.76
CA VAL A 25 -14.23 -5.71 -9.66
C VAL A 25 -13.08 -5.60 -10.66
N LEU A 26 -11.87 -5.54 -10.11
CA LEU A 26 -10.63 -5.45 -10.87
C LEU A 26 -10.14 -6.86 -11.24
N PRO A 27 -9.54 -7.07 -12.43
CA PRO A 27 -9.00 -8.36 -12.83
C PRO A 27 -7.93 -8.84 -11.87
N THR A 28 -7.90 -10.13 -11.61
CA THR A 28 -6.96 -10.72 -10.63
C THR A 28 -5.48 -10.49 -10.99
N PHE A 29 -5.14 -10.29 -12.27
CA PHE A 29 -3.76 -10.04 -12.68
C PHE A 29 -3.21 -8.66 -12.26
N ILE A 30 -4.08 -7.69 -11.95
CA ILE A 30 -3.65 -6.39 -11.38
C ILE A 30 -3.66 -6.38 -9.85
N LEU A 31 -4.12 -7.47 -9.22
CA LEU A 31 -4.10 -7.62 -7.77
C LEU A 31 -2.77 -8.21 -7.30
N GLU A 32 -2.26 -7.72 -6.18
CA GLU A 32 -1.21 -8.43 -5.44
C GLU A 32 -1.83 -9.50 -4.55
N LYS A 33 -1.02 -10.46 -4.09
CA LYS A 33 -1.50 -11.57 -3.24
C LYS A 33 -1.85 -11.14 -1.81
N ARG A 34 -1.47 -9.92 -1.43
CA ARG A 34 -1.56 -9.38 -0.08
C ARG A 34 -2.82 -8.56 0.10
N SER A 35 -3.34 -8.55 1.33
CA SER A 35 -4.39 -7.62 1.73
C SER A 35 -3.82 -6.24 2.00
N LEU A 36 -4.67 -5.21 1.99
CA LEU A 36 -4.25 -3.86 2.39
C LEU A 36 -3.69 -3.83 3.82
N LEU A 37 -4.22 -4.67 4.72
CA LEU A 37 -3.75 -4.76 6.11
C LEU A 37 -2.34 -5.35 6.20
N GLU A 38 -2.06 -6.37 5.39
CA GLU A 38 -0.72 -6.95 5.29
C GLU A 38 0.28 -5.95 4.70
N MET A 39 -0.11 -5.20 3.66
CA MET A 39 0.71 -4.10 3.14
C MET A 39 0.97 -3.03 4.20
N TYR A 40 -0.01 -2.72 5.06
CA TYR A 40 0.22 -1.75 6.15
C TYR A 40 1.20 -2.26 7.21
N ALA A 41 1.31 -3.57 7.41
CA ALA A 41 2.30 -4.14 8.33
C ALA A 41 3.74 -3.88 7.86
N ASP A 42 3.98 -3.75 6.55
CA ASP A 42 5.30 -3.40 6.00
C ASP A 42 5.79 -2.02 6.48
N PHE A 43 4.89 -1.11 6.86
CA PHE A 43 5.32 0.18 7.42
C PHE A 43 6.09 0.02 8.73
N MET A 44 5.96 -1.12 9.41
CA MET A 44 6.67 -1.44 10.64
C MET A 44 8.02 -2.15 10.39
N ALA A 45 8.50 -2.22 9.15
CA ALA A 45 9.73 -2.92 8.80
C ALA A 45 11.01 -2.31 9.41
N HIS A 46 10.98 -1.02 9.76
CA HIS A 46 12.10 -0.28 10.36
C HIS A 46 11.68 0.32 11.72
N PRO A 47 11.46 -0.52 12.76
CA PRO A 47 11.01 -0.05 14.06
C PRO A 47 12.07 0.80 14.78
N ASP A 48 13.34 0.62 14.46
CA ASP A 48 14.46 1.43 14.92
C ASP A 48 14.32 2.90 14.51
N LEU A 49 13.94 3.17 13.25
CA LEU A 49 13.68 4.53 12.77
C LEU A 49 12.48 5.17 13.48
N LEU A 50 11.43 4.40 13.76
CA LEU A 50 10.27 4.87 14.51
C LEU A 50 10.67 5.26 15.95
N LEU A 51 11.48 4.43 16.61
CA LEU A 51 11.95 4.69 17.96
C LEU A 51 12.88 5.91 18.02
N ALA A 52 13.71 6.12 17.00
CA ALA A 52 14.62 7.26 16.90
C ALA A 52 13.90 8.62 16.96
N ILE A 53 12.65 8.69 16.47
CA ILE A 53 11.81 9.91 16.56
C ILE A 53 11.67 10.38 18.00
N THR A 54 11.50 9.46 18.95
CA THR A 54 11.32 9.83 20.37
C THR A 54 12.62 10.25 21.06
N ALA A 55 13.76 9.90 20.47
CA ALA A 55 15.09 10.23 20.99
C ALA A 55 15.58 11.63 20.55
N GLY A 56 14.95 12.27 19.57
CA GLY A 56 15.32 13.60 19.09
C GLY A 56 15.15 14.69 20.16
N ALA A 57 16.20 15.47 20.39
CA ALA A 57 16.25 16.47 21.45
C ALA A 57 15.36 17.68 21.14
N THR A 58 15.28 18.06 19.86
CA THR A 58 14.49 19.22 19.41
C THR A 58 13.24 18.79 18.62
N PRO A 59 12.17 19.59 18.60
CA PRO A 59 11.02 19.35 17.72
C PRO A 59 11.40 19.16 16.25
N GLU A 60 12.37 19.94 15.75
CA GLU A 60 12.86 19.90 14.38
C GLU A 60 13.52 18.55 14.06
N GLU A 61 14.41 18.07 14.93
CA GLU A 61 15.03 16.75 14.79
C GLU A 61 13.98 15.63 14.75
N ARG A 62 12.97 15.67 15.62
CA ARG A 62 11.91 14.66 15.63
C ARG A 62 11.11 14.65 14.33
N VAL A 63 10.83 15.83 13.74
CA VAL A 63 10.14 15.91 12.45
C VAL A 63 11.01 15.32 11.34
N ILE A 64 12.31 15.59 11.32
CA ILE A 64 13.24 15.01 10.35
C ILE A 64 13.25 13.48 10.45
N CYS A 65 13.40 12.93 11.66
CA CYS A 65 13.34 11.48 11.88
C CYS A 65 11.99 10.88 11.47
N PHE A 66 10.88 11.58 11.73
CA PHE A 66 9.56 11.12 11.31
C PHE A 66 9.43 11.05 9.78
N VAL A 67 9.92 12.06 9.07
CA VAL A 67 9.91 12.08 7.60
C VAL A 67 10.79 10.96 7.04
N GLU A 68 11.97 10.74 7.62
CA GLU A 68 12.86 9.64 7.24
C GLU A 68 12.20 8.27 7.43
N TYR A 69 11.64 8.01 8.61
CA TYR A 69 10.86 6.81 8.89
C TYR A 69 9.72 6.64 7.88
N TYR A 70 8.91 7.69 7.67
CA TYR A 70 7.72 7.61 6.82
C TYR A 70 8.05 7.30 5.36
N LEU A 71 9.07 7.97 4.80
CA LEU A 71 9.51 7.73 3.42
C LEU A 71 10.13 6.34 3.24
N THR A 72 10.89 5.87 4.23
CA THR A 72 11.47 4.53 4.23
C THR A 72 10.37 3.48 4.27
N ALA A 73 9.44 3.60 5.21
CA ALA A 73 8.33 2.69 5.39
C ALA A 73 7.38 2.67 4.17
N PHE A 74 7.22 3.80 3.47
CA PHE A 74 6.47 3.86 2.21
C PHE A 74 7.16 3.11 1.07
N HIS A 75 8.50 3.13 1.04
CA HIS A 75 9.27 2.33 0.08
C HIS A 75 9.05 0.83 0.33
N GLU A 76 9.06 0.40 1.59
CA GLU A 76 8.84 -0.99 2.00
C GLU A 76 7.45 -1.51 1.59
N GLY A 77 6.39 -0.71 1.78
CA GLY A 77 5.03 -1.08 1.37
C GLY A 77 4.86 -1.27 -0.15
N ARG A 78 5.82 -0.80 -0.96
CA ARG A 78 5.79 -0.90 -2.43
C ARG A 78 6.93 -1.75 -3.01
N LYS A 79 7.32 -2.82 -2.32
CA LYS A 79 8.24 -3.86 -2.84
C LYS A 79 7.65 -4.58 -4.06
N GLY A 80 7.74 -3.97 -5.24
CA GLY A 80 7.33 -4.56 -6.51
C GLY A 80 7.52 -3.62 -7.69
N ALA A 81 8.07 -4.13 -8.81
CA ALA A 81 8.28 -3.37 -10.03
C ALA A 81 6.97 -3.01 -10.77
N LEU A 82 5.87 -3.70 -10.45
CA LEU A 82 4.53 -3.41 -10.99
C LEU A 82 3.62 -2.88 -9.87
N ALA A 83 2.99 -1.73 -10.14
CA ALA A 83 1.93 -1.19 -9.30
C ALA A 83 0.72 -2.13 -9.33
N LYS A 84 0.69 -3.07 -8.39
CA LYS A 84 -0.46 -3.96 -8.14
C LYS A 84 -1.28 -3.41 -6.99
N LYS A 85 -2.60 -3.60 -7.06
CA LYS A 85 -3.51 -3.17 -6.00
C LYS A 85 -3.64 -4.28 -4.94
N PRO A 86 -3.46 -3.98 -3.65
CA PRO A 86 -3.79 -4.93 -2.58
C PRO A 86 -5.27 -5.28 -2.57
N TYR A 87 -5.59 -6.46 -2.06
CA TYR A 87 -6.99 -6.83 -1.82
C TYR A 87 -7.62 -5.87 -0.82
N ASN A 88 -8.83 -5.41 -1.14
CA ASN A 88 -9.64 -4.65 -0.19
C ASN A 88 -9.99 -5.58 0.99
N PRO A 89 -9.70 -5.17 2.24
CA PRO A 89 -10.01 -5.98 3.39
C PRO A 89 -11.53 -6.12 3.57
N MET A 90 -11.97 -7.30 4.03
CA MET A 90 -13.37 -7.47 4.44
C MET A 90 -13.62 -6.71 5.75
N ALA A 91 -14.88 -6.32 5.99
CA ALA A 91 -15.26 -5.75 7.28
C ALA A 91 -14.88 -6.72 8.41
N ALA A 92 -14.20 -6.20 9.44
CA ALA A 92 -13.64 -6.96 10.56
C ALA A 92 -12.50 -7.96 10.24
N GLN A 93 -11.86 -7.86 9.06
CA GLN A 93 -10.61 -8.59 8.82
C GLN A 93 -9.54 -8.13 9.82
N VAL A 94 -8.81 -9.09 10.39
CA VAL A 94 -7.62 -8.86 11.22
C VAL A 94 -6.43 -9.57 10.57
N PHE A 95 -5.27 -8.90 10.56
CA PHE A 95 -4.01 -9.47 10.10
C PHE A 95 -3.01 -9.50 11.26
N TYR A 96 -2.36 -10.65 11.46
CA TYR A 96 -1.30 -10.84 12.45
C TYR A 96 0.01 -11.16 11.70
N PRO A 97 1.02 -10.27 11.76
CA PRO A 97 2.32 -10.53 11.14
C PRO A 97 3.01 -11.74 11.81
N GLY A 98 3.52 -12.70 11.02
CA GLY A 98 4.33 -13.82 11.51
C GLY A 98 3.58 -15.07 11.97
N GLY A 99 2.30 -15.21 11.61
CA GLY A 99 1.55 -16.47 11.69
C GLY A 99 1.89 -17.47 10.58
#